data_AF-A0A0J1BHY0-F1
#
_entry.id   AF-A0A0J1BHY0-F1
#
_cell.length_a   1.000
_cell.length_b   1.000
_cell.length_c   1.000
_cell.angle_alpha   90.00
_cell.angle_beta   90.00
_cell.angle_gamma   90.00
#
_symmetry.space_group_name_H-M   'P 1'
#
loop_
_entity.id
_entity.type
_entity.pdbx_description
1 polymer ?
#
loop_
_entity_poly.entity_id
_entity_poly.type
_entity_poly.pdbx_seq_one_letter_code
_entity_poly.pdbx_strand_id
1 'polypeptide(L)'
;MDPSAIAMVIGNAIVLASLISARPAGTLRLTILATAALLVSWFTARSETPLAWWSPIVFFSPAVAVASLGFLTVRDLFAVVHNFQQRSSRSSLRSYRTLGIAIGLLIAIVYMIVVPSVSAVLELFRDRPANYTITELTIGESLRIRSAKFAIFAIFTYVGACWGSFLNVVAYSIPRSESITLRSSACPKCGVPIRRLDNLPIFSYLNLGGRCRDCGVAIPVRYLIVELVAAGIFASLFLVELVTGAANVPGFQHYAHTGILWIILYTKWPVVGIVLYHAALMCTLLTLALTDLDRRRLPGWFRWTSVIVFAGLPMIASQLQPFTLALPSSVPDAFWRVSTILVGAVTGAGLGIAIQRVSQLGKRSQALPLALTLIGVSLGWQATVTIAAIFVASLLAIRHFNVSGAQHRLLQPTAILLAAAMLHHPFWKLIAGIW
;
A
#
# COMPACT_ATOMS: atom_id res chain seq x y z
N MET A 1 2.12 -9.15 -46.54
CA MET A 1 1.49 -8.97 -45.21
C MET A 1 2.43 -9.58 -44.19
N ASP A 2 2.81 -8.79 -43.20
CA ASP A 2 3.78 -9.17 -42.17
C ASP A 2 3.22 -10.34 -41.33
N PRO A 3 3.95 -11.45 -41.12
CA PRO A 3 3.51 -12.58 -40.31
C PRO A 3 3.06 -12.19 -38.89
N SER A 4 3.64 -11.10 -38.37
CA SER A 4 3.26 -10.51 -37.07
C SER A 4 1.84 -9.91 -37.08
N ALA A 5 1.40 -9.33 -38.20
CA ALA A 5 0.07 -8.75 -38.35
C ALA A 5 -1.02 -9.83 -38.43
N ILE A 6 -0.73 -10.97 -39.08
CA ILE A 6 -1.65 -12.12 -39.15
C ILE A 6 -1.81 -12.76 -37.76
N ALA A 7 -0.70 -12.91 -37.01
CA ALA A 7 -0.74 -13.39 -35.63
C ALA A 7 -1.54 -12.46 -34.70
N MET A 8 -1.47 -11.15 -34.92
CA MET A 8 -2.24 -10.13 -34.18
C MET A 8 -3.74 -10.19 -34.48
N VAL A 9 -4.13 -10.36 -35.75
CA VAL A 9 -5.54 -10.50 -36.15
C VAL A 9 -6.16 -11.78 -35.59
N ILE A 10 -5.42 -12.90 -35.62
CA ILE A 10 -5.86 -14.17 -35.03
C ILE A 10 -5.96 -14.05 -33.50
N GLY A 11 -4.99 -13.41 -32.84
CA GLY A 11 -5.05 -13.13 -31.40
C GLY A 11 -6.26 -12.29 -31.00
N ASN A 12 -6.58 -11.26 -31.79
CA ASN A 12 -7.73 -10.39 -31.54
C ASN A 12 -9.07 -11.07 -31.81
N ALA A 13 -9.19 -11.92 -32.84
CA ALA A 13 -10.37 -12.73 -33.08
C ALA A 13 -10.64 -13.73 -31.94
N ILE A 14 -9.58 -14.29 -31.35
CA ILE A 14 -9.66 -15.19 -30.19
C ILE A 14 -10.09 -14.41 -28.92
N VAL A 15 -9.56 -13.21 -28.69
CA VAL A 15 -9.99 -12.33 -27.56
C VAL A 15 -11.47 -11.96 -27.70
N LEU A 16 -11.91 -11.55 -28.90
CA LEU A 16 -13.29 -11.17 -29.16
C LEU A 16 -14.26 -12.37 -29.00
N ALA A 17 -13.89 -13.54 -29.51
CA ALA A 17 -14.65 -14.78 -29.33
C ALA A 17 -14.68 -15.24 -27.85
N SER A 18 -13.63 -14.96 -27.09
CA SER A 18 -13.54 -15.27 -25.65
C SER A 18 -14.41 -14.36 -24.79
N LEU A 19 -14.58 -13.09 -25.19
CA LEU A 19 -15.44 -12.10 -24.52
C LEU A 19 -16.94 -12.42 -24.66
N ILE A 20 -17.32 -13.20 -25.66
CA ILE A 20 -18.71 -13.62 -25.94
C ILE A 20 -19.07 -14.91 -25.16
N SER A 21 -18.08 -15.67 -24.65
CA SER A 21 -18.31 -16.96 -23.98
C SER A 21 -18.68 -16.80 -22.49
N ALA A 22 -19.92 -17.12 -22.14
CA ALA A 22 -20.53 -16.96 -20.81
C ALA A 22 -20.17 -18.05 -19.76
N ARG A 23 -18.93 -18.55 -19.71
CA ARG A 23 -18.53 -19.60 -18.74
C ARG A 23 -17.35 -19.20 -17.83
N PRO A 24 -17.31 -19.72 -16.58
CA PRO A 24 -16.40 -19.27 -15.51
C PRO A 24 -14.90 -19.54 -15.73
N ALA A 25 -14.50 -20.20 -16.82
CA ALA A 25 -13.10 -20.28 -17.26
C ALA A 25 -12.58 -18.97 -17.88
N GLY A 26 -13.43 -17.95 -18.02
CA GLY A 26 -13.12 -16.67 -18.65
C GLY A 26 -12.09 -15.83 -17.88
N THR A 27 -12.05 -15.86 -16.56
CA THR A 27 -11.16 -14.99 -15.77
C THR A 27 -9.67 -15.32 -15.95
N LEU A 28 -9.28 -16.60 -15.91
CA LEU A 28 -7.89 -17.02 -16.10
C LEU A 28 -7.40 -16.72 -17.54
N ARG A 29 -8.26 -16.98 -18.54
CA ARG A 29 -8.00 -16.66 -19.95
C ARG A 29 -7.92 -15.15 -20.21
N LEU A 30 -8.75 -14.34 -19.54
CA LEU A 30 -8.71 -12.88 -19.60
C LEU A 30 -7.38 -12.34 -19.05
N THR A 31 -6.88 -12.86 -17.92
CA THR A 31 -5.59 -12.46 -17.38
C THR A 31 -4.44 -12.82 -18.32
N ILE A 32 -4.44 -14.00 -18.92
CA ILE A 32 -3.37 -14.43 -19.84
C ILE A 32 -3.37 -13.58 -21.12
N LEU A 33 -4.55 -13.31 -21.69
CA LEU A 33 -4.70 -12.51 -22.90
C LEU A 33 -4.43 -11.02 -22.67
N ALA A 34 -4.84 -10.45 -21.54
CA ALA A 34 -4.50 -9.08 -21.16
C ALA A 34 -2.99 -8.92 -20.91
N THR A 35 -2.34 -9.93 -20.31
CA THR A 35 -0.89 -9.94 -20.07
C THR A 35 -0.11 -10.05 -21.38
N ALA A 36 -0.58 -10.87 -22.34
CA ALA A 36 0.00 -10.95 -23.68
C ALA A 36 -0.16 -9.65 -24.48
N ALA A 37 -1.33 -9.00 -24.40
CA ALA A 37 -1.57 -7.71 -25.08
C ALA A 37 -0.71 -6.57 -24.51
N LEU A 38 -0.48 -6.56 -23.20
CA LEU A 38 0.42 -5.61 -22.53
C LEU A 38 1.89 -5.86 -22.90
N LEU A 39 2.32 -7.12 -23.01
CA LEU A 39 3.67 -7.49 -23.45
C LEU A 39 3.92 -7.10 -24.92
N VAL A 40 2.94 -7.29 -25.80
CA VAL A 40 3.04 -6.89 -27.21
C VAL A 40 3.07 -5.36 -27.36
N SER A 41 2.26 -4.63 -26.59
CA SER A 41 2.30 -3.16 -26.56
C SER A 41 3.62 -2.60 -26.01
N TRP A 42 4.26 -3.31 -25.06
CA TRP A 42 5.57 -2.96 -24.54
C TRP A 42 6.69 -3.08 -25.59
N PHE A 43 6.60 -4.07 -26.49
CA PHE A 43 7.57 -4.26 -27.56
C PHE A 43 7.39 -3.28 -28.73
N THR A 44 6.17 -2.85 -29.04
CA THR A 44 5.88 -1.94 -30.17
C THR A 44 6.09 -0.46 -29.84
N ALA A 45 6.08 -0.06 -28.57
CA ALA A 45 6.33 1.32 -28.14
C ALA A 45 7.78 1.82 -28.33
N ARG A 46 8.68 0.98 -28.88
CA ARG A 46 10.09 1.31 -29.15
C ARG A 46 10.38 1.90 -30.54
N SER A 47 9.41 1.97 -31.45
CA SER A 47 9.63 2.52 -32.79
C SER A 47 9.18 3.99 -32.88
N GLU A 48 10.14 4.91 -33.07
CA GLU A 48 9.95 6.38 -33.13
C GLU A 48 9.38 6.91 -34.46
N THR A 49 8.46 6.19 -35.12
CA THR A 49 7.85 6.66 -36.37
C THR A 49 6.42 7.15 -36.16
N PRO A 50 6.02 8.32 -36.71
CA PRO A 50 4.65 8.80 -36.63
C PRO A 50 3.71 7.86 -37.41
N LEU A 51 2.72 7.29 -36.72
CA LEU A 51 1.84 6.25 -37.25
C LEU A 51 0.61 6.86 -37.95
N ALA A 52 0.24 6.29 -39.10
CA ALA A 52 -0.96 6.67 -39.85
C ALA A 52 -2.26 6.33 -39.08
N TRP A 53 -3.35 7.06 -39.37
CA TRP A 53 -4.64 6.97 -38.65
C TRP A 53 -5.33 5.59 -38.72
N TRP A 54 -5.01 4.77 -39.72
CA TRP A 54 -5.49 3.40 -39.86
C TRP A 54 -4.58 2.35 -39.21
N SER A 55 -3.52 2.76 -38.50
CA SER A 55 -2.62 1.79 -37.87
C SER A 55 -3.31 1.07 -36.71
N PRO A 56 -3.12 -0.25 -36.56
CA PRO A 56 -3.69 -1.03 -35.45
C PRO A 56 -3.36 -0.45 -34.07
N ILE A 57 -2.24 0.25 -33.90
CA ILE A 57 -1.81 0.87 -32.63
C ILE A 57 -2.76 2.01 -32.21
N VAL A 58 -3.43 2.68 -33.15
CA VAL A 58 -4.45 3.71 -32.85
C VAL A 58 -5.68 3.08 -32.17
N PHE A 59 -6.05 1.86 -32.55
CA PHE A 59 -7.09 1.05 -31.91
C PHE A 59 -6.67 0.51 -30.52
N PHE A 60 -5.39 0.64 -30.15
CA PHE A 60 -4.87 0.36 -28.81
C PHE A 60 -4.43 1.64 -28.08
N SER A 61 -4.90 2.82 -28.51
CA SER A 61 -4.71 4.04 -27.73
C SER A 61 -5.39 3.91 -26.36
N PRO A 62 -4.86 4.58 -25.32
CA PRO A 62 -5.50 4.63 -24.00
C PRO A 62 -6.99 4.99 -24.08
N ALA A 63 -7.39 5.81 -25.05
CA ALA A 63 -8.78 6.19 -25.28
C ALA A 63 -9.69 4.99 -25.64
N VAL A 64 -9.24 4.07 -26.51
CA VAL A 64 -10.04 2.90 -26.93
C VAL A 64 -10.09 1.84 -25.83
N ALA A 65 -9.00 1.65 -25.10
CA ALA A 65 -8.97 0.76 -23.93
C ALA A 65 -9.93 1.24 -22.84
N VAL A 66 -9.93 2.55 -22.59
CA VAL A 66 -10.81 3.20 -21.62
C VAL A 66 -12.28 3.15 -22.08
N ALA A 67 -12.58 3.36 -23.36
CA ALA A 67 -13.93 3.21 -23.92
C ALA A 67 -14.45 1.76 -23.80
N SER A 68 -13.59 0.77 -24.03
CA SER A 68 -13.90 -0.66 -23.90
C SER A 68 -14.18 -1.06 -22.45
N LEU A 69 -13.38 -0.53 -21.51
CA LEU A 69 -13.64 -0.69 -20.06
C LEU A 69 -14.98 -0.05 -19.67
N GLY A 70 -15.29 1.14 -20.19
CA GLY A 70 -16.58 1.79 -20.00
C GLY A 70 -17.75 0.91 -20.44
N PHE A 71 -17.69 0.34 -21.64
CA PHE A 71 -18.74 -0.55 -22.15
C PHE A 71 -18.91 -1.83 -21.31
N LEU A 72 -17.81 -2.47 -20.91
CA LEU A 72 -17.85 -3.66 -20.06
C LEU A 72 -18.45 -3.38 -18.68
N THR A 73 -18.14 -2.22 -18.09
CA THR A 73 -18.71 -1.82 -16.79
C THR A 73 -20.22 -1.58 -16.87
N VAL A 74 -20.73 -1.00 -17.96
CA VAL A 74 -22.16 -0.82 -18.18
C VAL A 74 -22.87 -2.17 -18.33
N ARG A 75 -22.29 -3.10 -19.11
CA ARG A 75 -22.83 -4.46 -19.27
C ARG A 75 -22.90 -5.21 -17.93
N ASP A 76 -21.81 -5.20 -17.17
CA ASP A 76 -21.72 -5.93 -15.90
C ASP A 76 -22.66 -5.34 -14.85
N LEU A 77 -22.88 -4.02 -14.87
CA LEU A 77 -23.90 -3.36 -14.07
C LEU A 77 -25.31 -3.84 -14.41
N PHE A 78 -25.68 -3.91 -15.70
CA PHE A 78 -26.97 -4.45 -16.12
C PHE A 78 -27.17 -5.89 -15.64
N ALA A 79 -26.12 -6.72 -15.70
CA ALA A 79 -26.16 -8.08 -15.18
C ALA A 79 -26.37 -8.14 -13.66
N VAL A 80 -25.73 -7.25 -12.89
CA VAL A 80 -25.91 -7.14 -11.43
C VAL A 80 -27.33 -6.71 -11.10
N VAL A 81 -27.87 -5.68 -11.77
CA VAL A 81 -29.24 -5.18 -11.55
C VAL A 81 -30.28 -6.25 -11.88
N HIS A 82 -30.13 -6.95 -13.01
CA HIS A 82 -31.03 -8.01 -13.42
C HIS A 82 -31.04 -9.20 -12.44
N ASN A 83 -29.86 -9.66 -12.00
CA ASN A 83 -29.73 -10.72 -11.01
C ASN A 83 -30.29 -10.33 -9.63
N PHE A 84 -30.37 -9.02 -9.34
CA PHE A 84 -30.93 -8.51 -8.09
C PHE A 84 -32.45 -8.44 -8.11
N GLN A 85 -33.05 -8.06 -9.25
CA GLN A 85 -34.51 -8.11 -9.43
C GLN A 85 -35.08 -9.51 -9.20
N GLN A 86 -34.35 -10.56 -9.60
CA GLN A 86 -34.77 -11.95 -9.37
C GLN A 86 -34.65 -12.44 -7.92
N ARG A 87 -33.86 -11.77 -7.05
CA ARG A 87 -33.65 -12.18 -5.64
C ARG A 87 -34.55 -11.44 -4.63
N SER A 88 -35.33 -10.45 -5.08
CA SER A 88 -36.11 -9.57 -4.23
C SER A 88 -37.53 -10.11 -3.97
N SER A 89 -37.66 -11.20 -3.20
CA SER A 89 -38.96 -11.65 -2.66
C SER A 89 -39.16 -11.38 -1.16
N ARG A 90 -38.23 -10.70 -0.48
CA ARG A 90 -38.43 -10.29 0.93
C ARG A 90 -37.98 -8.85 1.17
N SER A 91 -38.94 -8.03 1.61
CA SER A 91 -38.79 -6.62 1.96
C SER A 91 -37.89 -6.42 3.19
N SER A 92 -36.94 -5.48 3.13
CA SER A 92 -36.51 -4.69 4.28
C SER A 92 -35.70 -3.47 3.82
N LEU A 93 -35.69 -2.41 4.63
CA LEU A 93 -34.86 -1.19 4.50
C LEU A 93 -33.39 -1.43 4.05
N ARG A 94 -32.85 -2.63 4.31
CA ARG A 94 -31.50 -3.04 3.91
C ARG A 94 -31.33 -3.13 2.39
N SER A 95 -32.41 -3.50 1.67
CA SER A 95 -32.44 -3.52 0.21
C SER A 95 -32.32 -2.11 -0.37
N TYR A 96 -33.05 -1.15 0.19
CA TYR A 96 -32.99 0.27 -0.22
C TYR A 96 -31.63 0.93 0.08
N ARG A 97 -31.02 0.69 1.24
CA ARG A 97 -29.64 1.18 1.52
C ARG A 97 -28.62 0.59 0.57
N THR A 98 -28.72 -0.70 0.26
CA THR A 98 -27.80 -1.38 -0.67
C THR A 98 -27.98 -0.88 -2.10
N LEU A 99 -29.23 -0.67 -2.53
CA LEU A 99 -29.56 -0.05 -3.80
C LEU A 99 -29.03 1.37 -3.90
N GLY A 100 -29.18 2.19 -2.84
CA GLY A 100 -28.61 3.53 -2.78
C GLY A 100 -27.08 3.55 -2.89
N ILE A 101 -26.39 2.60 -2.25
CA ILE A 101 -24.93 2.44 -2.38
C ILE A 101 -24.56 2.03 -3.81
N ALA A 102 -25.29 1.10 -4.42
CA ALA A 102 -25.04 0.65 -5.78
C ALA A 102 -25.26 1.78 -6.81
N ILE A 103 -26.33 2.56 -6.66
CA ILE A 103 -26.61 3.75 -7.48
C ILE A 103 -25.52 4.82 -7.26
N GLY A 104 -25.11 5.06 -6.02
CA GLY A 104 -24.03 5.99 -5.70
C GLY A 104 -22.69 5.58 -6.33
N LEU A 105 -22.34 4.29 -6.25
CA LEU A 105 -21.16 3.74 -6.91
C LEU A 105 -21.25 3.85 -8.44
N LEU A 106 -22.42 3.59 -9.01
CA LEU A 106 -22.66 3.76 -10.44
C LEU A 106 -22.45 5.20 -10.88
N ILE A 107 -23.07 6.17 -10.19
CA ILE A 107 -22.91 7.60 -10.48
C ILE A 107 -21.43 7.98 -10.38
N ALA A 108 -20.73 7.51 -9.34
CA ALA A 108 -19.30 7.74 -9.18
C ALA A 108 -18.49 7.14 -10.35
N ILE A 109 -18.76 5.90 -10.76
CA ILE A 109 -18.06 5.24 -11.89
C ILE A 109 -18.31 5.99 -13.21
N VAL A 110 -19.57 6.36 -13.49
CA VAL A 110 -19.94 7.13 -14.67
C VAL A 110 -19.20 8.47 -14.68
N TYR A 111 -19.19 9.17 -13.55
CA TYR A 111 -18.54 10.47 -13.44
C TYR A 111 -17.01 10.41 -13.47
N MET A 112 -16.39 9.41 -12.84
CA MET A 112 -14.93 9.27 -12.76
C MET A 112 -14.30 8.65 -13.99
N ILE A 113 -15.02 7.75 -14.67
CA ILE A 113 -14.46 6.94 -15.77
C ILE A 113 -15.16 7.33 -17.07
N VAL A 114 -16.46 7.08 -17.19
CA VAL A 114 -17.18 7.20 -18.46
C VAL A 114 -17.12 8.62 -19.03
N VAL A 115 -17.39 9.64 -18.21
CA VAL A 115 -17.39 11.05 -18.68
C VAL A 115 -16.01 11.47 -19.22
N PRO A 116 -14.88 11.35 -18.48
CA PRO A 116 -13.55 11.62 -19.02
C PRO A 116 -13.20 10.83 -20.29
N SER A 117 -13.63 9.55 -20.34
CA SER A 117 -13.40 8.68 -21.50
C SER A 117 -14.04 9.24 -22.76
N VAL A 118 -15.34 9.57 -22.65
CA VAL A 118 -16.13 10.13 -23.74
C VAL A 118 -15.58 11.50 -24.13
N SER A 119 -15.23 12.34 -23.15
CA SER A 119 -14.58 13.64 -23.42
C SER A 119 -13.28 13.48 -24.21
N ALA A 120 -12.39 12.57 -23.81
CA ALA A 120 -11.13 12.32 -24.50
C ALA A 120 -11.34 11.79 -25.94
N VAL A 121 -12.36 10.94 -26.14
CA VAL A 121 -12.74 10.46 -27.48
C VAL A 121 -13.29 11.59 -28.34
N LEU A 122 -14.17 12.43 -27.80
CA LEU A 122 -14.71 13.58 -28.55
C LEU A 122 -13.62 14.61 -28.88
N GLU A 123 -12.62 14.77 -28.02
CA GLU A 123 -11.46 15.64 -28.26
C GLU A 123 -10.51 15.14 -29.36
N LEU A 124 -10.52 13.83 -29.67
CA LEU A 124 -9.77 13.29 -30.83
C LEU A 124 -10.35 13.77 -32.17
N PHE A 125 -11.64 14.15 -32.21
CA PHE A 125 -12.35 14.61 -33.40
C PHE A 125 -12.50 16.14 -33.47
N ARG A 126 -11.94 16.88 -32.50
CA ARG A 126 -12.00 18.34 -32.48
C ARG A 126 -10.71 18.92 -33.07
N ASP A 127 -10.82 19.76 -34.08
CA ASP A 127 -9.68 20.50 -34.65
C ASP A 127 -8.98 21.33 -33.57
N ARG A 128 -7.69 21.08 -33.36
CA ARG A 128 -6.89 21.73 -32.31
C ARG A 128 -6.21 22.98 -32.85
N PRO A 129 -6.34 24.16 -32.20
CA PRO A 129 -5.47 25.28 -32.48
C PRO A 129 -4.02 24.97 -32.03
N ALA A 130 -3.04 25.49 -32.77
CA ALA A 130 -1.61 25.17 -32.62
C ALA A 130 -0.98 25.59 -31.27
N ASN A 131 -1.66 26.44 -30.49
CA ASN A 131 -1.17 26.95 -29.22
C ASN A 131 -2.16 26.58 -28.09
N TYR A 132 -1.75 25.66 -27.21
CA TYR A 132 -2.46 25.35 -25.97
C TYR A 132 -2.03 26.33 -24.88
N THR A 133 -2.86 27.32 -24.58
CA THR A 133 -2.81 28.00 -23.28
C THR A 133 -3.45 27.08 -22.26
N ILE A 134 -2.72 26.67 -21.21
CA ILE A 134 -3.27 25.88 -20.10
C ILE A 134 -4.35 26.73 -19.43
N THR A 135 -5.60 26.53 -19.80
CA THR A 135 -6.76 27.20 -19.23
C THR A 135 -6.99 26.74 -17.79
N GLU A 136 -7.56 27.63 -16.98
CA GLU A 136 -8.06 27.27 -15.66
C GLU A 136 -9.02 26.07 -15.76
N LEU A 137 -8.80 25.04 -14.96
CA LEU A 137 -9.65 23.85 -14.96
C LEU A 137 -11.10 24.25 -14.65
N THR A 138 -12.04 23.74 -15.44
CA THR A 138 -13.46 23.90 -15.12
C THR A 138 -13.76 23.27 -13.75
N ILE A 139 -14.80 23.76 -13.06
CA ILE A 139 -15.22 23.23 -11.75
C ILE A 139 -15.45 21.72 -11.82
N GLY A 140 -16.03 21.22 -12.93
CA GLY A 140 -16.26 19.80 -13.15
C GLY A 140 -14.97 18.99 -13.34
N GLU A 141 -13.94 19.52 -13.99
CA GLU A 141 -12.62 18.86 -14.11
C GLU A 141 -11.88 18.85 -12.77
N SER A 142 -11.91 19.96 -12.05
CA SER A 142 -11.31 20.07 -10.72
C SER A 142 -11.95 19.09 -9.73
N LEU A 143 -13.28 18.99 -9.72
CA LEU A 143 -14.00 18.04 -8.87
C LEU A 143 -13.66 16.59 -9.22
N ARG A 144 -13.61 16.22 -10.51
CA ARG A 144 -13.17 14.89 -10.98
C ARG A 144 -11.76 14.55 -10.53
N ILE A 145 -10.80 15.45 -10.73
CA ILE A 145 -9.41 15.21 -10.35
C ILE A 145 -9.26 15.07 -8.83
N ARG A 146 -9.92 15.93 -8.05
CA ARG A 146 -9.86 15.88 -6.57
C ARG A 146 -10.47 14.61 -6.01
N SER A 147 -11.62 14.21 -6.52
CA SER A 147 -12.31 12.99 -6.11
C SER A 147 -11.57 11.72 -6.53
N ALA A 148 -10.95 11.69 -7.71
CA ALA A 148 -10.05 10.60 -8.10
C ALA A 148 -8.84 10.48 -7.15
N LYS A 149 -8.17 11.61 -6.82
CA LYS A 149 -7.08 11.63 -5.83
C LYS A 149 -7.53 11.09 -4.47
N PHE A 150 -8.72 11.51 -4.02
CA PHE A 150 -9.30 11.03 -2.76
C PHE A 150 -9.61 9.54 -2.79
N ALA A 151 -10.18 9.03 -3.88
CA ALA A 151 -10.49 7.61 -4.03
C ALA A 151 -9.21 6.76 -3.97
N ILE A 152 -8.14 7.18 -4.64
CA ILE A 152 -6.85 6.48 -4.61
C ILE A 152 -6.27 6.48 -3.19
N PHE A 153 -6.31 7.63 -2.49
CA PHE A 153 -5.90 7.73 -1.09
C PHE A 153 -6.70 6.76 -0.19
N ALA A 154 -8.03 6.71 -0.35
CA ALA A 154 -8.90 5.84 0.42
C ALA A 154 -8.60 4.35 0.16
N ILE A 155 -8.37 3.97 -1.10
CA ILE A 155 -7.97 2.60 -1.47
C ILE A 155 -6.64 2.24 -0.83
N PHE A 156 -5.63 3.10 -0.93
CA PHE A 156 -4.30 2.85 -0.35
C PHE A 156 -4.35 2.71 1.17
N THR A 157 -5.11 3.59 1.84
CA THR A 157 -5.36 3.54 3.28
C THR A 157 -6.08 2.26 3.69
N TYR A 158 -7.07 1.82 2.91
CA TYR A 158 -7.80 0.59 3.15
C TYR A 158 -6.92 -0.66 2.96
N VAL A 159 -6.03 -0.66 1.96
CA VAL A 159 -5.01 -1.71 1.81
C VAL A 159 -4.14 -1.79 3.07
N GLY A 160 -3.77 -0.64 3.66
CA GLY A 160 -3.10 -0.61 4.96
C GLY A 160 -3.91 -1.27 6.08
N ALA A 161 -5.22 -1.02 6.16
CA ALA A 161 -6.10 -1.69 7.12
C ALA A 161 -6.14 -3.22 6.92
N CYS A 162 -6.20 -3.68 5.65
CA CYS A 162 -6.11 -5.10 5.30
C CYS A 162 -4.79 -5.72 5.77
N TRP A 163 -3.67 -5.03 5.56
CA TRP A 163 -2.37 -5.45 6.10
C TRP A 163 -2.41 -5.50 7.63
N GLY A 164 -2.95 -4.49 8.32
CA GLY A 164 -3.09 -4.51 9.78
C GLY A 164 -3.87 -5.73 10.29
N SER A 165 -4.96 -6.08 9.62
CA SER A 165 -5.75 -7.29 9.94
C SER A 165 -4.91 -8.57 9.77
N PHE A 166 -4.17 -8.68 8.66
CA PHE A 166 -3.25 -9.79 8.42
C PHE A 166 -2.10 -9.86 9.45
N LEU A 167 -1.52 -8.71 9.82
CA LEU A 167 -0.40 -8.65 10.76
C LEU A 167 -0.79 -9.11 12.17
N ASN A 168 -2.07 -9.00 12.57
CA ASN A 168 -2.54 -9.64 13.81
C ASN A 168 -2.40 -11.17 13.75
N VAL A 169 -2.68 -11.78 12.60
CA VAL A 169 -2.49 -13.23 12.40
C VAL A 169 -1.01 -13.57 12.44
N VAL A 170 -0.18 -12.81 11.72
CA VAL A 170 1.27 -13.02 11.68
C VAL A 170 1.90 -12.93 13.07
N ALA A 171 1.60 -11.87 13.82
CA ALA A 171 2.12 -11.66 15.17
C ALA A 171 1.67 -12.76 16.17
N TYR A 172 0.49 -13.35 15.95
CA TYR A 172 -0.01 -14.46 16.75
C TYR A 172 0.65 -15.79 16.38
N SER A 173 0.76 -16.09 15.08
CA SER A 173 1.18 -17.41 14.57
C SER A 173 2.69 -17.63 14.62
N ILE A 174 3.51 -16.64 14.25
CA ILE A 174 4.97 -16.79 14.17
C ILE A 174 5.59 -17.26 15.50
N PRO A 175 5.28 -16.65 16.67
CA PRO A 175 5.84 -17.09 17.94
C PRO A 175 5.38 -18.47 18.40
N ARG A 176 4.29 -19.00 17.81
CA ARG A 176 3.71 -20.31 18.13
C ARG A 176 4.10 -21.38 17.11
N SER A 177 4.86 -21.02 16.07
CA SER A 177 5.15 -21.89 14.93
C SER A 177 3.88 -22.47 14.28
N GLU A 178 2.78 -21.73 14.36
CA GLU A 178 1.51 -22.09 13.72
C GLU A 178 1.53 -21.65 12.25
N SER A 179 0.79 -22.37 11.39
CA SER A 179 0.61 -21.96 10.00
C SER A 179 -0.12 -20.62 9.90
N ILE A 180 0.36 -19.76 9.00
CA ILE A 180 -0.27 -18.47 8.68
C ILE A 180 -1.45 -18.66 7.71
N THR A 181 -1.42 -19.70 6.87
CA THR A 181 -2.34 -19.88 5.74
C THR A 181 -3.54 -20.78 6.06
N LEU A 182 -3.48 -21.61 7.11
CA LEU A 182 -4.47 -22.66 7.37
C LEU A 182 -5.58 -22.28 8.35
N ARG A 183 -5.63 -21.03 8.84
CA ARG A 183 -6.61 -20.61 9.85
C ARG A 183 -7.82 -19.94 9.21
N SER A 184 -8.96 -20.63 9.21
CA SER A 184 -10.25 -19.97 8.97
C SER A 184 -10.56 -19.06 10.15
N SER A 185 -10.87 -17.78 9.89
CA SER A 185 -11.30 -16.85 10.93
C SER A 185 -12.64 -17.33 11.49
N ALA A 186 -12.67 -17.78 12.75
CA ALA A 186 -13.87 -18.24 13.43
C ALA A 186 -14.02 -17.54 14.79
N CYS A 187 -15.26 -17.39 15.25
CA CYS A 187 -15.52 -16.83 16.56
C CYS A 187 -14.98 -17.77 17.65
N PRO A 188 -14.17 -17.28 18.62
CA PRO A 188 -13.60 -18.15 19.65
C PRO A 188 -14.63 -18.70 20.65
N LYS A 189 -15.84 -18.10 20.72
CA LYS A 189 -16.90 -18.55 21.64
C LYS A 189 -17.86 -19.54 21.00
N CYS A 190 -18.39 -19.23 19.81
CA CYS A 190 -19.40 -20.07 19.15
C CYS A 190 -18.86 -20.96 18.04
N GLY A 191 -17.59 -20.82 17.65
CA GLY A 191 -16.97 -21.60 16.57
C GLY A 191 -17.49 -21.30 15.16
N VAL A 192 -18.50 -20.41 15.02
CA VAL A 192 -19.07 -20.05 13.73
C VAL A 192 -17.99 -19.36 12.87
N PRO A 193 -17.81 -19.80 11.60
CA PRO A 193 -16.88 -19.15 10.69
C PRO A 193 -17.32 -17.72 10.39
N ILE A 194 -16.37 -16.79 10.39
CA ILE A 194 -16.63 -15.37 10.11
C ILE A 194 -17.02 -15.22 8.65
N ARG A 195 -18.18 -14.59 8.42
CA ARG A 195 -18.72 -14.33 7.07
C ARG A 195 -17.80 -13.34 6.35
N ARG A 196 -17.69 -13.42 5.02
CA ARG A 196 -16.81 -12.54 4.22
C ARG A 196 -17.00 -11.04 4.51
N LEU A 197 -18.25 -10.60 4.65
CA LEU A 197 -18.59 -9.20 4.95
C LEU A 197 -18.23 -8.79 6.40
N ASP A 198 -18.15 -9.75 7.32
CA ASP A 198 -17.74 -9.53 8.71
C ASP A 198 -16.21 -9.56 8.86
N ASN A 199 -15.48 -9.83 7.77
CA ASN A 199 -14.01 -9.83 7.69
C ASN A 199 -13.45 -8.56 7.01
N LEU A 200 -14.28 -7.54 6.73
CA LEU A 200 -13.83 -6.26 6.17
C LEU A 200 -13.21 -5.39 7.29
N PRO A 201 -11.90 -5.08 7.26
CA PRO A 201 -11.22 -4.32 8.30
C PRO A 201 -11.92 -2.99 8.60
N ILE A 202 -11.93 -2.57 9.87
CA ILE A 202 -12.55 -1.36 10.41
C ILE A 202 -14.09 -1.37 10.29
N PHE A 203 -14.61 -1.54 9.08
CA PHE A 203 -16.03 -1.50 8.78
C PHE A 203 -16.83 -2.61 9.47
N SER A 204 -16.30 -3.84 9.53
CA SER A 204 -17.00 -4.94 10.21
C SER A 204 -17.13 -4.69 11.70
N TYR A 205 -16.06 -4.20 12.35
CA TYR A 205 -16.07 -3.88 13.78
C TYR A 205 -17.12 -2.81 14.12
N LEU A 206 -17.15 -1.72 13.34
CA LEU A 206 -18.10 -0.63 13.52
C LEU A 206 -19.54 -1.07 13.27
N ASN A 207 -19.79 -1.80 12.17
CA ASN A 207 -21.13 -2.27 11.81
C ASN A 207 -21.69 -3.32 12.78
N LEU A 208 -20.83 -4.12 13.40
CA LEU A 208 -21.20 -5.11 14.40
C LEU A 208 -21.26 -4.53 15.83
N GLY A 209 -20.90 -3.26 16.03
CA GLY A 209 -20.81 -2.65 17.36
C GLY A 209 -19.79 -3.34 18.27
N GLY A 210 -18.72 -3.90 17.68
CA GLY A 210 -17.67 -4.63 18.40
C GLY A 210 -18.14 -5.95 19.01
N ARG A 211 -19.20 -6.60 18.50
CA ARG A 211 -19.72 -7.88 19.02
C ARG A 211 -19.91 -8.92 17.92
N CYS A 212 -19.70 -10.19 18.23
CA CYS A 212 -20.00 -11.28 17.29
C CYS A 212 -21.49 -11.28 16.94
N ARG A 213 -21.79 -11.37 15.64
CA ARG A 213 -23.16 -11.38 15.10
C ARG A 213 -24.03 -12.50 15.67
N ASP A 214 -23.46 -13.69 15.87
CA ASP A 214 -24.23 -14.89 16.22
C ASP A 214 -24.32 -15.09 17.74
N CYS A 215 -23.24 -14.87 18.50
CA CYS A 215 -23.22 -15.14 19.94
C CYS A 215 -23.04 -13.91 20.85
N GLY A 216 -22.93 -12.71 20.27
CA GLY A 216 -22.82 -11.45 21.00
C GLY A 216 -21.51 -11.24 21.78
N VAL A 217 -20.54 -12.17 21.71
CA VAL A 217 -19.26 -12.02 22.41
C VAL A 217 -18.51 -10.78 21.92
N ALA A 218 -17.93 -10.02 22.85
CA ALA A 218 -17.17 -8.82 22.52
C ALA A 218 -15.93 -9.17 21.68
N ILE A 219 -15.75 -8.44 20.58
CA ILE A 219 -14.55 -8.49 19.74
C ILE A 219 -13.53 -7.51 20.37
N PRO A 220 -12.30 -7.96 20.67
CA PRO A 220 -11.29 -7.11 21.30
C PRO A 220 -11.01 -5.84 20.48
N VAL A 221 -11.05 -4.67 21.14
CA VAL A 221 -10.77 -3.36 20.51
C VAL A 221 -9.37 -3.29 19.89
N ARG A 222 -8.44 -4.14 20.35
CA ARG A 222 -7.11 -4.29 19.77
C ARG A 222 -7.15 -4.47 18.26
N TYR A 223 -8.05 -5.30 17.73
CA TYR A 223 -8.13 -5.54 16.28
C TYR A 223 -8.40 -4.25 15.52
N LEU A 224 -9.39 -3.46 15.97
CA LEU A 224 -9.69 -2.15 15.40
C LEU A 224 -8.50 -1.19 15.49
N ILE A 225 -7.82 -1.11 16.65
CA ILE A 225 -6.66 -0.23 16.82
C ILE A 225 -5.54 -0.59 15.86
N VAL A 226 -5.22 -1.88 15.70
CA VAL A 226 -4.15 -2.33 14.81
C VAL A 226 -4.47 -2.05 13.34
N GLU A 227 -5.72 -2.26 12.92
CA GLU A 227 -6.18 -1.93 11.57
C GLU A 227 -6.10 -0.43 11.31
N LEU A 228 -6.47 0.42 12.29
CA LEU A 228 -6.34 1.87 12.20
C LEU A 228 -4.88 2.34 12.17
N VAL A 229 -4.00 1.74 12.97
CA VAL A 229 -2.56 2.07 12.97
C VAL A 229 -1.95 1.72 11.61
N ALA A 230 -2.22 0.54 11.07
CA ALA A 230 -1.72 0.13 9.76
C ALA A 230 -2.31 0.99 8.62
N ALA A 231 -3.59 1.35 8.69
CA ALA A 231 -4.20 2.32 7.79
C ALA A 231 -3.48 3.68 7.87
N GLY A 232 -3.18 4.16 9.08
CA GLY A 232 -2.44 5.39 9.32
C GLY A 232 -1.02 5.37 8.78
N ILE A 233 -0.30 4.24 8.92
CA ILE A 233 1.02 4.03 8.31
C ILE A 233 0.92 4.21 6.79
N PHE A 234 0.02 3.48 6.13
CA PHE A 234 -0.13 3.58 4.67
C PHE A 234 -0.60 4.96 4.23
N ALA A 235 -1.53 5.58 4.95
CA ALA A 235 -1.96 6.96 4.69
C ALA A 235 -0.78 7.94 4.77
N SER A 236 0.09 7.80 5.78
CA SER A 236 1.28 8.65 5.93
C SER A 236 2.26 8.44 4.78
N LEU A 237 2.59 7.19 4.42
CA LEU A 237 3.47 6.89 3.29
C LEU A 237 2.90 7.41 1.96
N PHE A 238 1.59 7.31 1.77
CA PHE A 238 0.93 7.86 0.59
C PHE A 238 1.11 9.38 0.50
N LEU A 239 0.82 10.10 1.57
CA LEU A 239 0.85 11.57 1.57
C LEU A 239 2.28 12.11 1.52
N VAL A 240 3.18 11.50 2.27
CA VAL A 240 4.53 12.02 2.53
C VAL A 240 5.52 11.54 1.46
N GLU A 241 5.41 10.30 0.98
CA GLU A 241 6.33 9.76 -0.02
C GLU A 241 5.71 9.70 -1.40
N LEU A 242 4.55 9.06 -1.54
CA LEU A 242 4.00 8.82 -2.87
C LEU A 242 3.59 10.16 -3.52
N VAL A 243 2.76 10.97 -2.85
CA VAL A 243 2.29 12.24 -3.42
C VAL A 243 3.44 13.22 -3.67
N THR A 244 4.44 13.29 -2.78
CA THR A 244 5.58 14.21 -2.92
C THR A 244 6.68 13.72 -3.85
N GLY A 245 6.66 12.43 -4.23
CA GLY A 245 7.75 11.82 -5.00
C GLY A 245 9.01 11.56 -4.16
N ALA A 246 8.84 11.06 -2.93
CA ALA A 246 9.87 10.79 -1.93
C ALA A 246 10.64 12.03 -1.47
N ALA A 247 9.95 13.17 -1.34
CA ALA A 247 10.57 14.43 -0.95
C ALA A 247 11.14 14.43 0.47
N ASN A 248 10.57 13.61 1.35
CA ASN A 248 11.00 13.41 2.73
C ASN A 248 12.30 12.59 2.84
N VAL A 249 12.76 11.94 1.78
CA VAL A 249 13.91 11.04 1.82
C VAL A 249 15.21 11.83 1.56
N PRO A 250 16.20 11.78 2.46
CA PRO A 250 17.49 12.46 2.26
C PRO A 250 18.24 11.93 1.04
N GLY A 251 18.97 12.79 0.33
CA GLY A 251 19.79 12.40 -0.82
C GLY A 251 19.00 12.03 -2.10
N PHE A 252 17.67 11.92 -2.03
CA PHE A 252 16.85 11.58 -3.20
C PHE A 252 16.49 12.83 -4.02
N GLN A 253 16.84 12.82 -5.32
CA GLN A 253 16.53 13.93 -6.22
C GLN A 253 15.03 13.99 -6.51
N HIS A 254 14.44 15.17 -6.30
CA HIS A 254 13.02 15.37 -6.48
C HIS A 254 12.69 15.41 -7.96
N TYR A 255 11.71 14.62 -8.38
CA TYR A 255 11.22 14.69 -9.76
C TYR A 255 10.40 15.96 -9.98
N ALA A 256 10.59 16.65 -11.10
CA ALA A 256 9.85 17.89 -11.42
C ALA A 256 8.32 17.73 -11.44
N HIS A 257 7.81 16.59 -11.89
CA HIS A 257 6.37 16.30 -11.98
C HIS A 257 5.90 15.39 -10.83
N THR A 258 5.56 15.95 -9.67
CA THR A 258 5.09 15.18 -8.50
C THR A 258 3.56 15.05 -8.46
N GLY A 259 3.05 14.15 -7.61
CA GLY A 259 1.63 13.88 -7.46
C GLY A 259 1.22 12.48 -7.92
N ILE A 260 0.17 11.96 -7.28
CA ILE A 260 -0.28 10.58 -7.46
C ILE A 260 -0.64 10.24 -8.91
N LEU A 261 -1.23 11.19 -9.66
CA LEU A 261 -1.59 10.96 -11.06
C LEU A 261 -0.35 10.79 -11.95
N TRP A 262 0.69 11.58 -11.71
CA TRP A 262 1.96 11.43 -12.43
C TRP A 262 2.63 10.10 -12.12
N ILE A 263 2.53 9.61 -10.88
CA ILE A 263 3.09 8.31 -10.53
C ILE A 263 2.30 7.16 -11.13
N ILE A 264 0.98 7.28 -11.27
CA ILE A 264 0.17 6.21 -11.89
C ILE A 264 0.35 6.20 -13.42
N LEU A 265 0.35 7.37 -14.05
CA LEU A 265 0.47 7.49 -15.50
C LEU A 265 1.91 7.31 -15.99
N TYR A 266 2.89 7.73 -15.18
CA TYR A 266 4.32 7.62 -15.45
C TYR A 266 5.02 7.04 -14.23
N THR A 267 4.91 5.72 -14.08
CA THR A 267 5.42 4.99 -12.92
C THR A 267 6.90 5.24 -12.67
N LYS A 268 7.18 5.90 -11.55
CA LYS A 268 8.53 6.11 -11.03
C LYS A 268 8.91 4.95 -10.12
N TRP A 269 9.45 3.90 -10.72
CA TRP A 269 9.87 2.69 -10.01
C TRP A 269 10.74 2.92 -8.76
N PRO A 270 11.69 3.88 -8.74
CA PRO A 270 12.46 4.16 -7.52
C PRO A 270 11.59 4.63 -6.34
N VAL A 271 10.63 5.52 -6.57
CA VAL A 271 9.69 6.00 -5.53
C VAL A 271 8.81 4.85 -5.05
N VAL A 272 8.31 4.03 -5.98
CA VAL A 272 7.51 2.84 -5.63
C VAL A 272 8.33 1.86 -4.78
N GLY A 273 9.60 1.61 -5.15
CA GLY A 273 10.51 0.76 -4.40
C GLY A 273 10.74 1.26 -2.97
N ILE A 274 11.00 2.56 -2.81
CA ILE A 274 11.18 3.21 -1.50
C ILE A 274 9.91 3.05 -0.64
N VAL A 275 8.73 3.37 -1.19
CA VAL A 275 7.46 3.25 -0.47
C VAL A 275 7.20 1.82 -0.02
N LEU A 276 7.44 0.84 -0.89
CA LEU A 276 7.26 -0.58 -0.55
C LEU A 276 8.26 -1.04 0.52
N TYR A 277 9.50 -0.58 0.45
CA TYR A 277 10.54 -0.89 1.43
C TYR A 277 10.21 -0.31 2.81
N HIS A 278 9.80 0.96 2.88
CA HIS A 278 9.36 1.58 4.13
C HIS A 278 8.05 0.99 4.65
N ALA A 279 7.09 0.67 3.79
CA ALA A 279 5.87 -0.04 4.19
C ALA A 279 6.22 -1.40 4.82
N ALA A 280 7.13 -2.17 4.21
CA ALA A 280 7.59 -3.44 4.75
C ALA A 280 8.28 -3.25 6.11
N LEU A 281 9.13 -2.22 6.25
CA LEU A 281 9.78 -1.90 7.53
C LEU A 281 8.74 -1.59 8.61
N MET A 282 7.79 -0.70 8.33
CA MET A 282 6.75 -0.30 9.29
C MET A 282 5.83 -1.46 9.65
N CYS A 283 5.45 -2.32 8.69
CA CYS A 283 4.71 -3.54 8.95
C CYS A 283 5.49 -4.53 9.83
N THR A 284 6.80 -4.64 9.62
CA THR A 284 7.67 -5.49 10.45
C THR A 284 7.78 -4.92 11.87
N LEU A 285 8.00 -3.62 12.03
CA LEU A 285 8.01 -2.94 13.33
C LEU A 285 6.67 -3.07 14.06
N LEU A 286 5.53 -2.96 13.36
CA LEU A 286 4.21 -3.21 13.91
C LEU A 286 4.06 -4.68 14.37
N THR A 287 4.54 -5.64 13.59
CA THR A 287 4.56 -7.06 13.99
C THR A 287 5.38 -7.27 15.26
N LEU A 288 6.57 -6.66 15.33
CA LEU A 288 7.42 -6.69 16.53
C LEU A 288 6.69 -6.10 17.74
N ALA A 289 6.00 -4.97 17.55
CA ALA A 289 5.22 -4.31 18.60
C ALA A 289 4.06 -5.18 19.10
N LEU A 290 3.37 -5.88 18.21
CA LEU A 290 2.27 -6.78 18.55
C LEU A 290 2.75 -8.04 19.27
N THR A 291 3.87 -8.63 18.82
CA THR A 291 4.45 -9.80 19.49
C THR A 291 4.95 -9.46 20.90
N ASP A 292 5.51 -8.26 21.08
CA ASP A 292 5.95 -7.76 22.37
C ASP A 292 4.76 -7.45 23.31
N LEU A 293 3.66 -6.89 22.76
CA LEU A 293 2.39 -6.71 23.45
C LEU A 293 1.83 -8.05 23.97
N ASP A 294 1.99 -9.12 23.20
CA ASP A 294 1.60 -10.49 23.58
C ASP A 294 2.62 -11.17 24.52
N ARG A 295 3.72 -10.50 24.87
CA ARG A 295 4.83 -11.02 25.68
C ARG A 295 5.40 -12.34 25.16
N ARG A 296 5.42 -12.50 23.83
CA ARG A 296 5.94 -13.71 23.18
C ARG A 296 7.36 -13.45 22.67
N ARG A 297 8.13 -14.53 22.56
CA ARG A 297 9.49 -14.48 21.99
C ARG A 297 9.42 -14.81 20.51
N LEU A 298 10.17 -14.07 19.70
CA LEU A 298 10.30 -14.34 18.28
C LEU A 298 11.30 -15.47 18.05
N PRO A 299 11.00 -16.40 17.13
CA PRO A 299 11.93 -17.46 16.77
C PRO A 299 13.19 -16.86 16.12
N GLY A 300 14.34 -17.52 16.30
CA GLY A 300 15.63 -17.05 15.79
C GLY A 300 15.64 -16.84 14.27
N TRP A 301 15.01 -17.75 13.52
CA TRP A 301 14.95 -17.67 12.06
C TRP A 301 14.31 -16.37 11.58
N PHE A 302 13.20 -15.94 12.20
CA PHE A 302 12.49 -14.72 11.80
C PHE A 302 13.34 -13.46 12.02
N ARG A 303 14.11 -13.45 13.12
CA ARG A 303 15.01 -12.32 13.43
C ARG A 303 16.09 -12.19 12.37
N TRP A 304 16.75 -13.30 12.03
CA TRP A 304 17.80 -13.30 11.02
C TRP A 304 17.29 -13.04 9.61
N THR A 305 16.16 -13.64 9.21
CA THR A 305 15.58 -13.40 7.88
C THR A 305 15.18 -11.93 7.71
N SER A 306 14.61 -11.30 8.74
CA SER A 306 14.28 -9.87 8.69
C SER A 306 15.53 -9.03 8.49
N VAL A 307 16.59 -9.24 9.28
CA VAL A 307 17.85 -8.49 9.13
C VAL A 307 18.47 -8.72 7.75
N ILE A 308 18.51 -9.96 7.27
CA ILE A 308 19.07 -10.31 5.95
C ILE A 308 18.28 -9.65 4.83
N VAL A 309 16.95 -9.63 4.89
CA VAL A 309 16.12 -9.00 3.86
C VAL A 309 16.31 -7.48 3.86
N PHE A 310 16.22 -6.83 5.02
CA PHE A 310 16.36 -5.38 5.11
C PHE A 310 17.78 -4.89 4.82
N ALA A 311 18.81 -5.66 5.15
CA ALA A 311 20.19 -5.37 4.76
C ALA A 311 20.51 -5.75 3.31
N GLY A 312 19.93 -6.84 2.79
CA GLY A 312 20.23 -7.35 1.45
C GLY A 312 19.58 -6.55 0.33
N LEU A 313 18.35 -6.05 0.53
CA LEU A 313 17.63 -5.31 -0.51
C LEU A 313 18.36 -4.03 -0.95
N PRO A 314 18.89 -3.17 -0.06
CA PRO A 314 19.68 -2.01 -0.47
C PRO A 314 21.01 -2.36 -1.15
N MET A 315 21.56 -3.57 -0.95
CA MET A 315 22.74 -4.04 -1.69
C MET A 315 22.43 -4.16 -3.18
N ILE A 316 21.27 -4.72 -3.51
CA ILE A 316 20.82 -4.94 -4.88
C ILE A 316 20.28 -3.64 -5.48
N ALA A 317 19.51 -2.88 -4.68
CA ALA A 317 18.81 -1.67 -5.10
C ALA A 317 19.23 -0.48 -4.22
N SER A 318 20.31 0.21 -4.59
CA SER A 318 20.85 1.37 -3.83
C SER A 318 19.84 2.46 -3.58
N GLN A 319 18.89 2.65 -4.51
CA GLN A 319 17.86 3.67 -4.39
C GLN A 319 16.97 3.48 -3.15
N LEU A 320 16.96 2.30 -2.52
CA LEU A 320 16.22 2.05 -1.28
C LEU A 320 16.87 2.71 -0.05
N GLN A 321 18.16 3.03 -0.12
CA GLN A 321 18.90 3.71 0.95
C GLN A 321 19.74 4.84 0.35
N PRO A 322 19.13 5.98 -0.01
CA PRO A 322 19.83 7.11 -0.64
C PRO A 322 20.71 7.92 0.33
N PHE A 323 20.72 7.56 1.61
CA PHE A 323 21.68 8.10 2.57
C PHE A 323 23.04 7.41 2.41
N THR A 324 24.10 8.21 2.28
CA THR A 324 25.49 7.74 2.20
C THR A 324 26.31 8.35 3.32
N LEU A 325 27.22 7.56 3.93
CA LEU A 325 28.31 8.13 4.72
C LEU A 325 29.06 9.17 3.83
N ALA A 326 29.76 10.14 4.39
CA ALA A 326 30.59 11.08 3.59
C ALA A 326 32.06 10.62 3.56
N LEU A 327 32.34 9.43 3.04
CA LEU A 327 33.69 8.98 2.66
C LEU A 327 34.16 9.64 1.34
N PRO A 328 35.45 9.56 1.00
CA PRO A 328 35.97 10.10 -0.25
C PRO A 328 35.43 9.37 -1.49
N SER A 329 35.31 10.09 -2.61
CA SER A 329 34.87 9.54 -3.91
C SER A 329 35.78 8.45 -4.50
N SER A 330 36.97 8.25 -3.92
CA SER A 330 37.92 7.19 -4.31
C SER A 330 37.51 5.79 -3.84
N VAL A 331 36.50 5.68 -2.98
CA VAL A 331 36.05 4.42 -2.41
C VAL A 331 35.00 3.75 -3.32
N PRO A 332 35.07 2.44 -3.60
CA PRO A 332 34.09 1.75 -4.44
C PRO A 332 32.67 1.77 -3.87
N ASP A 333 31.65 1.96 -4.71
CA ASP A 333 30.22 2.01 -4.34
C ASP A 333 29.75 0.81 -3.50
N ALA A 334 30.30 -0.38 -3.73
CA ALA A 334 29.96 -1.55 -2.93
C ALA A 334 30.40 -1.39 -1.46
N PHE A 335 31.61 -0.85 -1.24
CA PHE A 335 32.14 -0.61 0.11
C PHE A 335 31.32 0.44 0.84
N TRP A 336 30.88 1.47 0.13
CA TRP A 336 29.99 2.50 0.64
C TRP A 336 28.69 1.95 1.22
N ARG A 337 28.02 1.09 0.46
CA ARG A 337 26.75 0.53 0.88
C ARG A 337 26.91 -0.43 2.06
N VAL A 338 27.91 -1.31 2.00
CA VAL A 338 28.20 -2.25 3.10
C VAL A 338 28.51 -1.49 4.39
N SER A 339 29.35 -0.44 4.30
CA SER A 339 29.70 0.38 5.46
C SER A 339 28.49 1.09 6.04
N THR A 340 27.62 1.65 5.20
CA THR A 340 26.40 2.35 5.64
C THR A 340 25.45 1.41 6.39
N ILE A 341 25.22 0.21 5.85
CA ILE A 341 24.39 -0.82 6.49
C ILE A 341 25.02 -1.30 7.80
N LEU A 342 26.34 -1.54 7.81
CA LEU A 342 27.04 -2.02 8.99
C LEU A 342 27.00 -0.98 10.12
N VAL A 343 27.29 0.29 9.81
CA VAL A 343 27.22 1.39 10.78
C VAL A 343 25.79 1.54 11.30
N GLY A 344 24.78 1.47 10.42
CA GLY A 344 23.37 1.46 10.81
C GLY A 344 23.01 0.30 11.74
N ALA A 345 23.41 -0.93 11.40
CA ALA A 345 23.17 -2.12 12.20
C ALA A 345 23.82 -2.04 13.58
N VAL A 346 25.10 -1.66 13.64
CA VAL A 346 25.86 -1.54 14.89
C VAL A 346 25.27 -0.45 15.77
N THR A 347 24.93 0.71 15.19
CA THR A 347 24.30 1.82 15.91
C THR A 347 22.95 1.39 16.47
N GLY A 348 22.10 0.75 15.67
CA GLY A 348 20.78 0.29 16.08
C GLY A 348 20.82 -0.79 17.16
N ALA A 349 21.67 -1.81 16.98
CA ALA A 349 21.86 -2.86 17.98
C ALA A 349 22.44 -2.29 19.29
N GLY A 350 23.46 -1.44 19.19
CA GLY A 350 24.12 -0.80 20.32
C GLY A 350 23.17 0.06 21.14
N LEU A 351 22.46 1.00 20.49
CA LEU A 351 21.46 1.85 21.14
C LEU A 351 20.32 1.03 21.73
N GLY A 352 19.82 0.02 21.01
CA GLY A 352 18.75 -0.83 21.51
C GLY A 352 19.12 -1.61 22.76
N ILE A 353 20.33 -2.19 22.80
CA ILE A 353 20.86 -2.86 23.99
C ILE A 353 21.08 -1.87 25.13
N ALA A 354 21.68 -0.71 24.84
CA ALA A 354 21.96 0.32 25.84
C ALA A 354 20.67 0.84 26.49
N ILE A 355 19.67 1.23 25.68
CA ILE A 355 18.39 1.71 26.17
C ILE A 355 17.68 0.60 26.97
N GLN A 356 17.69 -0.63 26.49
CA GLN A 356 17.09 -1.76 27.20
C GLN A 356 17.71 -1.98 28.59
N ARG A 357 19.03 -1.81 28.73
CA ARG A 357 19.74 -1.91 30.03
C ARG A 357 19.45 -0.73 30.95
N VAL A 358 19.59 0.50 30.45
CA VAL A 358 19.48 1.74 31.25
C VAL A 358 18.05 1.98 31.73
N SER A 359 17.06 1.78 30.87
CA SER A 359 15.66 2.06 31.20
C SER A 359 15.05 1.06 32.20
N GLN A 360 15.80 0.05 32.64
CA GLN A 360 15.30 -1.11 33.38
C GLN A 360 14.06 -1.75 32.74
N LEU A 361 13.89 -1.57 31.42
CA LEU A 361 12.98 -2.38 30.59
C LEU A 361 13.44 -3.87 30.52
N GLY A 362 14.46 -4.22 31.31
CA GLY A 362 15.11 -5.52 31.47
C GLY A 362 14.13 -6.69 31.55
N LYS A 363 14.46 -7.72 30.76
CA LYS A 363 13.71 -8.95 30.47
C LYS A 363 12.38 -8.80 29.70
N ARG A 364 11.83 -7.59 29.51
CA ARG A 364 10.46 -7.44 28.97
C ARG A 364 10.34 -7.50 27.44
N SER A 365 11.25 -6.91 26.65
CA SER A 365 11.15 -6.92 25.19
C SER A 365 12.44 -7.36 24.48
N GLN A 366 12.45 -8.59 23.94
CA GLN A 366 13.56 -9.04 23.08
C GLN A 366 13.53 -8.38 21.69
N ALA A 367 12.43 -7.72 21.35
CA ALA A 367 12.19 -7.11 20.05
C ALA A 367 12.78 -5.69 19.90
N LEU A 368 13.10 -4.99 20.99
CA LEU A 368 13.57 -3.59 20.92
C LEU A 368 14.95 -3.45 20.22
N PRO A 369 16.00 -4.22 20.57
CA PRO A 369 17.26 -4.15 19.83
C PRO A 369 17.12 -4.52 18.36
N LEU A 370 16.29 -5.52 18.06
CA LEU A 370 16.00 -5.91 16.68
C LEU A 370 15.31 -4.77 15.92
N ALA A 371 14.29 -4.14 16.50
CA ALA A 371 13.57 -3.04 15.88
C ALA A 371 14.49 -1.86 15.53
N LEU A 372 15.36 -1.44 16.46
CA LEU A 372 16.35 -0.40 16.19
C LEU A 372 17.42 -0.83 15.18
N THR A 373 17.82 -2.11 15.18
CA THR A 373 18.71 -2.66 14.15
C THR A 373 18.07 -2.58 12.77
N LEU A 374 16.79 -2.97 12.64
CA LEU A 374 16.03 -2.90 11.39
C LEU A 374 15.87 -1.45 10.90
N ILE A 375 15.64 -0.51 11.82
CA ILE A 375 15.63 0.93 11.51
C ILE A 375 17.00 1.36 11.00
N GLY A 376 18.09 0.94 11.63
CA GLY A 376 19.44 1.32 11.24
C GLY A 376 19.91 0.78 9.91
N VAL A 377 19.65 -0.50 9.62
CA VAL A 377 19.98 -1.04 8.29
C VAL A 377 19.14 -0.41 7.18
N SER A 378 17.90 0.01 7.49
CA SER A 378 16.98 0.53 6.47
C SER A 378 17.09 2.03 6.24
N LEU A 379 17.13 2.81 7.31
CA LEU A 379 17.07 4.28 7.28
C LEU A 379 18.44 4.93 7.58
N GLY A 380 19.44 4.14 7.98
CA GLY A 380 20.77 4.63 8.33
C GLY A 380 20.92 5.02 9.81
N TRP A 381 22.15 5.35 10.19
CA TRP A 381 22.51 5.59 11.59
C TRP A 381 21.95 6.92 12.13
N GLN A 382 21.88 7.99 11.33
CA GLN A 382 21.31 9.26 11.79
C GLN A 382 19.84 9.10 12.15
N ALA A 383 19.06 8.48 11.25
CA ALA A 383 17.66 8.18 11.49
C ALA A 383 17.49 7.31 12.74
N THR A 384 18.41 6.38 12.99
CA THR A 384 18.39 5.55 14.19
C THR A 384 18.61 6.36 15.45
N VAL A 385 19.58 7.27 15.46
CA VAL A 385 19.88 8.13 16.61
C VAL A 385 18.71 9.07 16.88
N THR A 386 18.14 9.69 15.85
CA THR A 386 17.02 10.64 15.99
C THR A 386 15.75 9.94 16.44
N ILE A 387 15.40 8.78 15.85
CA ILE A 387 14.27 7.97 16.29
C ILE A 387 14.47 7.48 17.72
N ALA A 388 15.68 7.05 18.08
CA ALA A 388 16.01 6.65 19.46
C ALA A 388 15.85 7.82 20.45
N ALA A 389 16.24 9.04 20.06
CA ALA A 389 16.05 10.24 20.87
C ALA A 389 14.57 10.58 21.07
N ILE A 390 13.76 10.57 20.00
CA ILE A 390 12.29 10.76 20.07
C ILE A 390 11.66 9.69 20.98
N PHE A 391 12.09 8.44 20.84
CA PHE A 391 11.63 7.32 21.67
C PHE A 391 11.95 7.52 23.15
N VAL A 392 13.19 7.88 23.49
CA VAL A 392 13.61 8.14 24.88
C VAL A 392 12.85 9.34 25.46
N ALA A 393 12.70 10.42 24.71
CA ALA A 393 11.91 11.58 25.13
C ALA A 393 10.45 11.20 25.42
N SER A 394 9.85 10.36 24.56
CA SER A 394 8.50 9.83 24.76
C SER A 394 8.39 8.99 26.02
N LEU A 395 9.38 8.12 26.30
CA LEU A 395 9.42 7.32 27.52
C LEU A 395 9.51 8.20 28.78
N LEU A 396 10.33 9.25 28.76
CA LEU A 396 10.45 10.19 29.86
C LEU A 396 9.16 10.97 30.09
N ALA A 397 8.50 11.43 29.02
CA ALA A 397 7.20 12.09 29.11
C ALA A 397 6.14 11.17 29.72
N ILE A 398 6.04 9.91 29.27
CA ILE A 398 5.08 8.94 29.81
C ILE A 398 5.31 8.70 31.31
N ARG A 399 6.58 8.61 31.74
CA ARG A 399 6.94 8.47 33.17
C ARG A 399 6.57 9.71 33.97
N HIS A 400 6.77 10.90 33.40
CA HIS A 400 6.46 12.17 34.06
C HIS A 400 4.96 12.35 34.30
N PHE A 401 4.11 11.99 33.32
CA PHE A 401 2.66 12.14 33.42
C PHE A 401 1.94 11.01 34.20
N ASN A 402 2.67 10.12 34.86
CA ASN A 402 2.16 9.03 35.71
C ASN A 402 0.94 8.29 35.14
N VAL A 403 1.06 7.91 33.85
CA VAL A 403 -0.02 7.28 33.08
C VAL A 403 -0.46 5.96 33.73
N SER A 404 -1.74 5.84 34.08
CA SER A 404 -2.31 4.75 34.92
C SER A 404 -2.13 3.30 34.40
N GLY A 405 -2.30 2.33 35.30
CA GLY A 405 -2.02 0.88 35.11
C GLY A 405 -2.67 0.17 33.91
N ALA A 406 -3.84 0.60 33.43
CA ALA A 406 -4.50 0.01 32.26
C ALA A 406 -3.85 0.44 30.94
N GLN A 407 -3.38 1.70 30.86
CA GLN A 407 -2.70 2.27 29.70
C GLN A 407 -1.27 1.72 29.55
N HIS A 408 -0.64 1.31 30.66
CA HIS A 408 0.68 0.65 30.65
C HIS A 408 0.77 -0.62 29.79
N ARG A 409 -0.34 -1.32 29.50
CA ARG A 409 -0.31 -2.49 28.60
C ARG A 409 -0.09 -2.10 27.15
N LEU A 410 -0.74 -1.03 26.67
CA LEU A 410 -0.66 -0.54 25.29
C LEU A 410 0.67 0.20 25.01
N LEU A 411 1.29 0.76 26.04
CA LEU A 411 2.54 1.52 25.97
C LEU A 411 3.78 0.60 26.07
N GLN A 412 3.81 -0.50 25.30
CA GLN A 412 5.02 -1.30 25.18
C GLN A 412 6.14 -0.50 24.50
N PRO A 413 7.42 -0.70 24.87
CA PRO A 413 8.55 0.04 24.30
C PRO A 413 8.61 -0.01 22.76
N THR A 414 8.33 -1.17 22.19
CA THR A 414 8.32 -1.37 20.72
C THR A 414 7.19 -0.64 20.01
N ALA A 415 6.02 -0.47 20.65
CA ALA A 415 4.92 0.33 20.11
C ALA A 415 5.25 1.84 20.14
N ILE A 416 5.90 2.31 21.21
CA ILE A 416 6.37 3.70 21.30
C ILE A 416 7.47 3.95 20.26
N LEU A 417 8.36 2.98 20.03
CA LEU A 417 9.38 3.07 18.99
C LEU A 417 8.78 3.14 17.58
N LEU A 418 7.74 2.34 17.30
CA LEU A 418 6.99 2.45 16.04
C LEU A 418 6.39 3.85 15.87
N ALA A 419 5.76 4.40 16.91
CA ALA A 419 5.21 5.75 16.88
C ALA A 419 6.32 6.81 16.65
N ALA A 420 7.49 6.65 17.27
CA ALA A 420 8.64 7.52 17.05
C ALA A 420 9.15 7.43 15.59
N ALA A 421 9.21 6.23 15.01
CA ALA A 421 9.57 6.04 13.60
C ALA A 421 8.56 6.70 12.66
N MET A 422 7.26 6.56 12.94
CA MET A 422 6.19 7.23 12.19
C MET A 422 6.26 8.77 12.30
N LEU A 423 6.60 9.29 13.47
CA LEU A 423 6.73 10.74 13.69
C LEU A 423 7.97 11.31 12.98
N HIS A 424 9.08 10.58 12.97
CA HIS A 424 10.30 10.97 12.29
C HIS A 424 10.15 11.01 10.76
N HIS A 425 9.40 10.06 10.20
CA HIS A 425 9.35 9.78 8.77
C HIS A 425 9.01 11.00 7.86
N PRO A 426 8.02 11.85 8.17
CA PRO A 426 7.73 13.06 7.39
C PRO A 426 8.84 14.12 7.42
N PHE A 427 9.60 14.18 8.50
CA PHE A 427 10.63 15.18 8.74
C PHE A 427 12.04 14.67 8.46
N TRP A 428 12.17 13.46 7.89
CA TRP A 428 13.45 12.79 7.79
C TRP A 428 14.51 13.61 7.05
N LYS A 429 14.20 14.15 5.86
CA LYS A 429 15.12 15.03 5.11
C LYS A 429 15.51 16.29 5.88
N LEU A 430 14.56 16.91 6.59
CA LEU A 430 14.84 18.10 7.40
C LEU A 430 15.80 17.77 8.55
N ILE A 431 15.53 16.69 9.27
CA ILE A 431 16.33 16.23 10.41
C ILE A 431 17.72 15.78 9.94
N ALA A 432 17.80 15.12 8.78
CA ALA A 432 19.07 14.71 8.20
C ALA A 432 19.99 15.90 7.88
N GLY A 433 19.43 17.08 7.54
CA GLY A 433 20.21 18.30 7.31
C GLY A 433 20.83 18.94 8.55
N ILE A 434 20.54 18.41 9.76
CA ILE A 434 21.20 18.83 11.01
C ILE A 434 22.58 18.19 11.16
N TRP A 435 22.78 17.03 10.53
CA TRP A 435 24.02 16.25 10.54
C TRP A 435 24.88 16.62 9.34
#